data_AF-U9VYR9-F1
#
_entry.id   AF-U9VYR9-F1
#
_cell.length_a   1.000
_cell.length_b   1.000
_cell.length_c   1.000
_cell.angle_alpha   90.00
_cell.angle_beta   90.00
_cell.angle_gamma   90.00
#
_symmetry.space_group_name_H-M   'P 1'
#
loop_
_entity.id
_entity.type
_entity.pdbx_description
1 polymer ?
#
loop_
_entity_poly.entity_id
_entity_poly.type
_entity_poly.pdbx_seq_one_letter_code
_entity_poly.pdbx_strand_id
1 'polypeptide(L)'
;MTPIDTLFSIKKSRKMTDTIDEFAGITVQTTLNTLGEVIVEANIENGWDVATNADWLLIGENPSVNVDKLMRLLALIHSEVSEAVEEVRVGDRVKFTEELADVIIRTLDLSVGLGLDIGSAVVQKIEKNQKRGQRHGGKLA
;
A
#
# COMPACT_ATOMS: atom_id res chain seq x y z
N MET A 1 3.54 -31.77 -7.92
CA MET A 1 2.96 -30.50 -8.40
C MET A 1 2.43 -29.80 -7.16
N THR A 2 3.05 -28.70 -6.75
CA THR A 2 2.70 -28.02 -5.51
C THR A 2 1.41 -27.21 -5.70
N PRO A 3 0.64 -26.89 -4.65
CA PRO A 3 -0.57 -26.07 -4.76
C PRO A 3 -0.34 -24.70 -5.45
N ILE A 4 0.90 -24.19 -5.44
CA ILE A 4 1.32 -22.98 -6.15
C ILE A 4 1.33 -23.15 -7.68
N ASP A 5 1.72 -24.33 -8.18
CA ASP A 5 1.81 -24.59 -9.62
C ASP A 5 0.42 -24.63 -10.29
N THR A 6 -0.61 -25.00 -9.53
CA THR A 6 -2.00 -25.05 -10.02
C THR A 6 -2.64 -23.67 -10.13
N LEU A 7 -2.27 -22.73 -9.23
CA LEU A 7 -2.73 -21.34 -9.25
C LEU A 7 -2.22 -20.56 -10.47
N PHE A 8 -1.00 -20.85 -10.94
CA PHE A 8 -0.45 -20.22 -12.14
C PHE A 8 -1.06 -20.77 -13.44
N SER A 9 -1.47 -22.04 -13.47
CA SER A 9 -2.04 -22.64 -14.68
C SER A 9 -3.50 -22.22 -14.93
N ILE A 10 -4.26 -21.85 -13.90
CA ILE A 10 -5.66 -21.43 -14.01
C ILE A 10 -5.80 -19.95 -14.43
N LYS A 11 -4.75 -19.13 -14.29
CA LYS A 11 -4.81 -17.68 -14.59
C LYS A 11 -4.59 -17.29 -16.05
N LYS A 12 -4.30 -18.23 -16.96
CA LYS A 12 -3.93 -17.88 -18.35
C LYS A 12 -5.12 -17.48 -19.24
N SER A 13 -6.36 -17.58 -18.79
CA SER A 13 -7.56 -17.32 -19.62
C SER A 13 -8.54 -16.26 -19.09
N ARG A 14 -8.24 -15.55 -17.99
CA ARG A 14 -9.10 -14.46 -17.49
C ARG A 14 -8.32 -13.15 -17.56
N LYS A 15 -8.85 -12.12 -18.23
CA LYS A 15 -8.23 -10.80 -18.17
C LYS A 15 -8.35 -10.34 -16.71
N MET A 16 -7.23 -9.94 -16.09
CA MET A 16 -7.21 -9.54 -14.68
C MET A 16 -8.13 -8.33 -14.40
N THR A 17 -8.47 -7.56 -15.43
CA THR A 17 -9.49 -6.51 -15.42
C THR A 17 -10.85 -7.01 -14.95
N ASP A 18 -11.22 -8.26 -15.31
CA ASP A 18 -12.51 -8.86 -14.98
C ASP A 18 -12.59 -9.34 -13.52
N THR A 19 -11.52 -9.12 -12.73
CA THR A 19 -11.44 -9.49 -11.30
C THR A 19 -11.42 -8.26 -10.38
N ILE A 20 -11.24 -7.07 -10.95
CA ILE A 20 -11.18 -5.80 -10.19
C ILE A 20 -12.59 -5.21 -10.02
N ASP A 21 -13.57 -5.63 -10.84
CA ASP A 21 -14.90 -5.02 -10.88
C ASP A 21 -16.04 -5.87 -10.29
N GLU A 22 -15.83 -7.13 -9.90
CA GLU A 22 -16.97 -8.02 -9.60
C GLU A 22 -16.77 -8.91 -8.38
N PHE A 23 -16.87 -8.31 -7.19
CA PHE A 23 -17.42 -8.98 -6.01
C PHE A 23 -18.24 -7.96 -5.21
N ALA A 24 -19.57 -7.95 -5.43
CA ALA A 24 -20.56 -7.17 -4.68
C ALA A 24 -20.31 -5.65 -4.56
N GLY A 25 -20.27 -4.93 -5.69
CA GLY A 25 -20.52 -3.47 -5.72
C GLY A 25 -19.55 -2.54 -5.01
N ILE A 26 -18.44 -3.04 -4.45
CA ILE A 26 -17.39 -2.23 -3.82
C ILE A 26 -16.13 -2.29 -4.70
N THR A 27 -15.63 -1.11 -5.12
CA THR A 27 -14.43 -0.99 -5.95
C THR A 27 -13.15 -1.07 -5.10
N VAL A 28 -12.03 -1.51 -5.67
CA VAL A 28 -10.71 -1.50 -5.01
C VAL A 28 -10.35 -0.12 -4.46
N GLN A 29 -10.71 0.95 -5.19
CA GLN A 29 -10.56 2.32 -4.73
C GLN A 29 -11.28 2.54 -3.40
N THR A 30 -12.57 2.21 -3.34
CA THR A 30 -13.41 2.38 -2.15
C THR A 30 -12.85 1.57 -0.99
N THR A 31 -12.49 0.31 -1.23
CA THR A 31 -11.95 -0.57 -0.19
C THR A 31 -10.69 -0.01 0.45
N LEU A 32 -9.72 0.48 -0.34
CA LEU A 32 -8.46 1.00 0.20
C LEU A 32 -8.66 2.27 1.00
N ASN A 33 -9.50 3.19 0.52
CA ASN A 33 -9.79 4.43 1.22
C ASN A 33 -10.54 4.16 2.53
N THR A 34 -11.60 3.34 2.50
CA THR A 34 -12.37 2.99 3.71
C THR A 34 -11.53 2.20 4.71
N LEU A 35 -10.67 1.29 4.26
CA LEU A 35 -9.76 0.60 5.18
C LEU A 35 -8.80 1.59 5.86
N GLY A 36 -8.24 2.55 5.11
CA GLY A 36 -7.40 3.58 5.70
C GLY A 36 -8.15 4.47 6.68
N GLU A 37 -9.42 4.82 6.41
CA GLU A 37 -10.27 5.56 7.36
C GLU A 37 -10.42 4.81 8.68
N VAL A 38 -10.76 3.51 8.62
CA VAL A 38 -10.88 2.65 9.81
C VAL A 38 -9.56 2.57 10.59
N ILE A 39 -8.42 2.47 9.90
CA ILE A 39 -7.09 2.43 10.52
C ILE A 39 -6.80 3.76 11.24
N VAL A 40 -7.03 4.89 10.57
CA VAL A 40 -6.79 6.22 11.14
C VAL A 40 -7.67 6.46 12.35
N GLU A 41 -8.97 6.12 12.28
CA GLU A 41 -9.90 6.20 13.41
C GLU A 41 -9.41 5.38 14.61
N ALA A 42 -9.05 4.11 14.40
CA ALA A 42 -8.53 3.26 15.45
C ALA A 42 -7.22 3.79 16.06
N ASN A 43 -6.33 4.37 15.25
CA ASN A 43 -5.08 4.96 15.73
C ASN A 43 -5.32 6.23 16.56
N ILE A 44 -6.28 7.07 16.15
CA ILE A 44 -6.73 8.23 16.94
C ILE A 44 -7.30 7.77 18.29
N GLU A 45 -8.17 6.76 18.31
CA GLU A 45 -8.75 6.20 19.53
C GLU A 45 -7.69 5.65 20.48
N ASN A 46 -6.62 5.07 19.93
CA ASN A 46 -5.46 4.57 20.68
C ASN A 46 -4.46 5.68 21.07
N GLY A 47 -4.71 6.94 20.71
CA GLY A 47 -3.88 8.09 21.09
C GLY A 47 -2.61 8.26 20.26
N TRP A 48 -2.54 7.68 19.07
CA TRP A 48 -1.40 7.86 18.16
C TRP A 48 -1.45 9.23 17.45
N ASP A 49 -0.28 9.84 17.28
CA ASP A 49 -0.12 11.05 16.46
C ASP A 49 -0.13 10.70 14.97
N VAL A 50 -1.35 10.52 14.43
CA VAL A 50 -1.60 10.25 13.02
C VAL A 50 -1.29 11.48 12.15
N ALA A 51 -1.00 11.24 10.87
CA ALA A 51 -0.91 12.32 9.90
C ALA A 51 -2.27 13.00 9.69
N THR A 52 -2.24 14.28 9.38
CA THR A 52 -3.38 15.09 8.99
C THR A 52 -3.07 15.83 7.69
N ASN A 53 -4.10 16.23 6.94
CA ASN A 53 -3.92 17.07 5.74
C ASN A 53 -3.15 18.37 6.05
N ALA A 54 -3.32 18.94 7.25
CA ALA A 54 -2.58 20.13 7.69
C ALA A 54 -1.07 19.89 7.76
N ASP A 55 -0.62 18.69 8.15
CA ASP A 55 0.81 18.35 8.20
C ASP A 55 1.48 18.47 6.82
N TRP A 56 0.76 18.21 5.73
CA TRP A 56 1.26 18.43 4.37
C TRP A 56 1.15 19.89 3.93
N LEU A 57 -0.03 20.50 4.13
CA LEU A 57 -0.30 21.86 3.62
C LEU A 57 0.57 22.93 4.30
N LEU A 58 0.97 22.70 5.55
CA LEU A 58 1.72 23.66 6.36
C LEU A 58 3.24 23.43 6.33
N ILE A 59 3.75 22.57 5.45
CA ILE A 59 5.20 22.36 5.28
C ILE A 59 5.92 23.70 5.04
N GLY A 60 5.31 24.64 4.31
CA GLY A 60 5.92 25.96 4.04
C GLY A 60 5.94 26.91 5.24
N GLU A 61 5.09 26.69 6.25
CA GLU A 61 4.95 27.59 7.41
C GLU A 61 5.86 27.22 8.57
N ASN A 62 6.00 25.91 8.84
CA ASN A 62 6.97 25.39 9.79
C ASN A 62 7.62 24.12 9.24
N PRO A 63 8.61 24.28 8.32
CA PRO A 63 9.19 23.17 7.60
C PRO A 63 9.81 22.12 8.52
N SER A 64 10.52 22.50 9.58
CA SER A 64 11.15 21.51 10.46
C SER A 64 10.12 20.61 11.13
N VAL A 65 9.09 21.16 11.76
CA VAL A 65 8.11 20.35 12.51
C VAL A 65 7.33 19.41 11.59
N ASN A 66 6.79 19.94 10.49
CA ASN A 66 5.93 19.16 9.61
C ASN A 66 6.72 18.15 8.77
N VAL A 67 7.90 18.53 8.27
CA VAL A 67 8.79 17.58 7.58
C VAL A 67 9.25 16.50 8.55
N ASP A 68 9.66 16.84 9.77
CA ASP A 68 10.12 15.84 10.76
C ASP A 68 9.02 14.83 11.09
N LYS A 69 7.76 15.28 11.24
CA LYS A 69 6.62 14.38 11.45
C LYS A 69 6.43 13.41 10.27
N LEU A 70 6.40 13.91 9.04
CA LEU A 70 6.23 13.06 7.85
C LEU A 70 7.41 12.12 7.63
N MET A 71 8.64 12.58 7.89
CA MET A 71 9.84 11.75 7.82
C MET A 71 9.82 10.64 8.87
N ARG A 72 9.35 10.93 10.09
CA ARG A 72 9.15 9.92 11.14
C ARG A 72 8.14 8.86 10.71
N LEU A 73 6.98 9.26 10.15
CA LEU A 73 5.96 8.31 9.70
C LEU A 73 6.45 7.46 8.52
N LEU A 74 7.20 8.04 7.59
CA LEU A 74 7.87 7.29 6.53
C LEU A 74 8.88 6.29 7.10
N ALA A 75 9.66 6.70 8.12
CA ALA A 75 10.61 5.81 8.79
C ALA A 75 9.93 4.61 9.46
N LEU A 76 8.71 4.76 9.98
CA LEU A 76 7.92 3.63 10.49
C LEU A 76 7.51 2.66 9.37
N ILE A 77 7.14 3.14 8.18
CA ILE A 77 6.91 2.25 7.03
C ILE A 77 8.20 1.48 6.67
N HIS A 78 9.35 2.17 6.73
CA HIS A 78 10.65 1.54 6.49
C HIS A 78 11.01 0.49 7.54
N SER A 79 10.58 0.62 8.80
CA SER A 79 10.83 -0.40 9.81
C SER A 79 10.08 -1.69 9.50
N GLU A 80 8.80 -1.64 9.12
CA GLU A 80 8.03 -2.86 8.81
C GLU A 80 8.63 -3.60 7.60
N VAL A 81 9.14 -2.86 6.61
CA VAL A 81 9.89 -3.45 5.49
C VAL A 81 11.19 -4.13 5.97
N SER A 82 11.87 -3.55 6.96
CA SER A 82 13.09 -4.11 7.52
C SER A 82 12.80 -5.38 8.32
N GLU A 83 11.71 -5.42 9.07
CA GLU A 83 11.23 -6.62 9.78
C GLU A 83 10.90 -7.74 8.78
N ALA A 84 10.19 -7.43 7.69
CA ALA A 84 9.96 -8.38 6.61
C ALA A 84 11.27 -8.96 6.02
N VAL A 85 12.33 -8.14 5.91
CA VAL A 85 13.66 -8.60 5.45
C VAL A 85 14.30 -9.58 6.45
N GLU A 86 14.14 -9.36 7.76
CA GLU A 86 14.63 -10.29 8.77
C GLU A 86 13.91 -11.64 8.67
N GLU A 87 12.59 -11.63 8.45
CA GLU A 87 11.81 -12.87 8.32
C GLU A 87 12.18 -13.68 7.06
N VAL A 88 12.61 -13.00 5.99
CA VAL A 88 13.20 -13.67 4.82
C VAL A 88 14.50 -14.40 5.18
N ARG A 89 15.33 -13.86 6.07
CA ARG A 89 16.62 -14.48 6.45
C ARG A 89 16.44 -15.76 7.25
N VAL A 90 15.36 -15.86 8.02
CA VAL A 90 15.05 -17.04 8.84
C VAL A 90 14.05 -17.98 8.16
N GLY A 91 13.41 -17.55 7.07
CA GLY A 91 12.49 -18.36 6.28
C GLY A 91 11.09 -18.50 6.89
N ASP A 92 10.68 -17.56 7.77
CA ASP A 92 9.36 -17.56 8.38
C ASP A 92 8.34 -16.87 7.46
N ARG A 93 7.57 -17.68 6.72
CA ARG A 93 6.56 -17.14 5.79
C ARG A 93 5.34 -16.56 6.49
N VAL A 94 5.03 -16.99 7.71
CA VAL A 94 3.85 -16.51 8.44
C VAL A 94 4.13 -15.10 8.90
N LYS A 95 5.25 -14.89 9.61
CA LYS A 95 5.67 -13.55 10.03
C LYS A 95 5.96 -12.63 8.86
N PHE A 96 6.63 -13.11 7.82
CA PHE A 96 6.81 -12.32 6.61
C PHE A 96 5.49 -11.79 6.01
N THR A 97 4.41 -12.58 6.08
CA THR A 97 3.09 -12.14 5.61
C THR A 97 2.48 -11.08 6.53
N GLU A 98 2.67 -11.21 7.85
CA GLU A 98 2.29 -10.24 8.87
C GLU A 98 3.00 -8.90 8.63
N GLU A 99 4.32 -8.90 8.46
CA GLU A 99 5.10 -7.68 8.21
C GLU A 99 4.68 -6.98 6.90
N LEU A 100 4.34 -7.74 5.86
CA LEU A 100 3.79 -7.15 4.62
C LEU A 100 2.41 -6.52 4.83
N ALA A 101 1.59 -7.07 5.73
CA ALA A 101 0.33 -6.45 6.10
C ALA A 101 0.57 -5.14 6.87
N ASP A 102 1.55 -5.10 7.77
CA ASP A 102 1.92 -3.89 8.50
C ASP A 102 2.43 -2.78 7.58
N VAL A 103 3.22 -3.12 6.55
CA VAL A 103 3.60 -2.16 5.49
C VAL A 103 2.36 -1.54 4.82
N ILE A 104 1.33 -2.35 4.51
CA ILE A 104 0.09 -1.86 3.91
C ILE A 104 -0.64 -0.95 4.89
N ILE A 105 -0.80 -1.38 6.15
CA ILE A 105 -1.51 -0.63 7.20
C ILE A 105 -0.85 0.74 7.43
N ARG A 106 0.47 0.79 7.60
CA ARG A 106 1.22 2.05 7.78
C ARG A 106 1.12 2.96 6.57
N THR A 107 1.13 2.39 5.36
CA THR A 107 0.96 3.16 4.12
C THR A 107 -0.44 3.77 4.02
N LEU A 108 -1.48 3.01 4.39
CA LEU A 108 -2.86 3.48 4.41
C LEU A 108 -3.09 4.53 5.49
N ASP A 109 -2.58 4.32 6.70
CA ASP A 109 -2.61 5.29 7.81
C ASP A 109 -2.04 6.66 7.40
N LEU A 110 -0.81 6.65 6.85
CA LEU A 110 -0.16 7.88 6.40
C LEU A 110 -0.93 8.54 5.25
N SER A 111 -1.31 7.77 4.22
CA SER A 111 -1.93 8.33 3.02
C SER A 111 -3.32 8.91 3.28
N VAL A 112 -4.18 8.18 3.99
CA VAL A 112 -5.52 8.65 4.34
C VAL A 112 -5.47 9.74 5.39
N GLY A 113 -4.56 9.67 6.38
CA GLY A 113 -4.33 10.76 7.33
C GLY A 113 -3.99 12.08 6.64
N LEU A 114 -3.16 12.04 5.58
CA LEU A 114 -2.86 13.20 4.74
C LEU A 114 -4.01 13.64 3.82
N GLY A 115 -5.13 12.92 3.78
CA GLY A 115 -6.26 13.20 2.90
C GLY A 115 -6.02 12.83 1.43
N LEU A 116 -5.12 11.87 1.15
CA LEU A 116 -4.81 11.42 -0.21
C LEU A 116 -5.80 10.35 -0.68
N ASP A 117 -6.28 10.44 -1.92
CA ASP A 117 -7.07 9.36 -2.57
C ASP A 117 -6.13 8.24 -3.06
N ILE A 118 -5.62 7.45 -2.11
CA ILE A 118 -4.69 6.35 -2.36
C ILE A 118 -5.33 5.25 -3.20
N GLY A 119 -6.62 4.98 -3.01
CA GLY A 119 -7.39 4.02 -3.77
C GLY A 119 -7.37 4.32 -5.27
N SER A 120 -7.69 5.56 -5.66
CA SER A 120 -7.59 6.02 -7.05
C SER A 120 -6.16 5.90 -7.58
N ALA A 121 -5.18 6.34 -6.79
CA ALA A 121 -3.78 6.32 -7.20
C ALA A 121 -3.30 4.89 -7.50
N VAL A 122 -3.70 3.91 -6.69
CA VAL A 122 -3.39 2.49 -6.90
C VAL A 122 -4.05 1.97 -8.18
N VAL A 123 -5.36 2.19 -8.39
CA VAL A 123 -6.08 1.74 -9.59
C VAL A 123 -5.43 2.31 -10.86
N GLN A 124 -5.20 3.62 -10.90
CA GLN A 124 -4.55 4.30 -12.03
C GLN A 124 -3.12 3.76 -12.28
N LYS A 125 -2.37 3.47 -11.21
CA LYS A 125 -1.02 2.92 -11.33
C LYS A 125 -1.02 1.50 -11.91
N ILE A 126 -1.96 0.66 -11.50
CA ILE A 126 -2.14 -0.69 -12.02
C ILE A 126 -2.45 -0.64 -13.52
N GLU A 127 -3.41 0.19 -13.95
CA GLU A 127 -3.73 0.37 -15.36
C GLU A 127 -2.53 0.86 -16.17
N LYS A 128 -1.79 1.85 -15.65
CA LYS A 128 -0.57 2.36 -16.30
C LYS A 128 0.51 1.28 -16.43
N ASN A 129 0.69 0.45 -15.40
CA ASN A 129 1.65 -0.65 -15.42
C ASN A 129 1.26 -1.74 -16.41
N GLN A 130 -0.03 -2.03 -16.58
CA GLN A 130 -0.52 -2.97 -17.60
C GLN A 130 -0.23 -2.46 -19.02
N LYS A 131 -0.43 -1.15 -19.27
CA LYS A 131 -0.17 -0.51 -20.57
C LYS A 131 1.32 -0.40 -20.93
N ARG A 132 2.24 -0.56 -19.97
CA ARG A 132 3.69 -0.39 -20.17
C ARG A 132 4.34 -1.44 -21.08
N GLY A 133 3.65 -2.54 -21.39
CA GLY A 133 4.22 -3.66 -22.16
C GLY A 133 5.35 -4.36 -21.40
N GLN A 134 5.64 -5.62 -21.74
CA GLN A 134 6.76 -6.37 -21.17
C GLN A 134 8.08 -5.76 -21.68
N ARG A 135 8.64 -4.80 -20.95
CA ARG A 135 10.02 -4.33 -21.17
C ARG A 135 10.99 -5.30 -20.47
N HIS A 136 11.26 -6.44 -21.09
CA HIS A 136 12.48 -7.18 -20.80
C HIS A 136 13.65 -6.52 -21.56
N GLY A 137 14.64 -6.01 -20.83
CA GLY A 137 15.99 -5.81 -21.38
C GLY A 137 16.35 -4.45 -21.99
N GLY A 138 15.61 -3.37 -21.74
CA GLY A 138 16.17 -2.02 -21.87
C GLY A 138 16.65 -1.55 -23.26
N LYS A 139 15.97 -1.89 -24.36
CA LYS A 139 16.13 -1.17 -25.64
C LYS A 139 14.82 -0.55 -26.11
N LEU A 140 14.93 0.70 -26.55
CA LEU A 140 13.85 1.54 -27.07
C LEU A 140 13.49 1.11 -28.50
N ALA A 141 12.22 1.28 -28.87
CA ALA A 141 11.83 1.51 -30.26
C ALA A 141 11.74 3.03 -30.47
#